data_AF-A0A654BYC7-F1
#
_entry.id   AF-A0A654BYC7-F1
#
_cell.length_a   1.000
_cell.length_b   1.000
_cell.length_c   1.000
_cell.angle_alpha   90.00
_cell.angle_beta   90.00
_cell.angle_gamma   90.00
#
_symmetry.space_group_name_H-M   'P 1'
#
loop_
_entity.id
_entity.type
_entity.pdbx_description
1 polymer ?
#
loop_
_entity_poly.entity_id
_entity_poly.type
_entity_poly.pdbx_seq_one_letter_code
_entity_poly.pdbx_strand_id
1 'polypeptide(L)'
;MVTGSSSTSKKTECNWSRCHVGSGSSAYVRLGIPQPLAGVLRQTVGEVERSFVGRENEPWVRLTKAALHYCVWKFAGYFVGPAADGERPDIICSAFFSAYADELRKGDAAVQWGVHAHMLPVVSGILTTCGQLVVQRSD
;
A
#
# COMPACT_ATOMS: atom_id res chain seq x y z
N MET A 1 -24.58 -34.30 -28.60
CA MET A 1 -23.40 -34.30 -27.70
C MET A 1 -23.25 -32.88 -27.17
N VAL A 2 -23.54 -32.68 -25.89
CA VAL A 2 -23.39 -31.40 -25.20
C VAL A 2 -22.32 -31.59 -24.13
N THR A 3 -21.25 -30.80 -24.22
CA THR A 3 -20.38 -30.34 -23.11
C THR A 3 -19.54 -29.22 -23.75
N GLY A 4 -19.73 -27.93 -23.43
CA GLY A 4 -19.79 -27.35 -22.10
C GLY A 4 -18.44 -26.70 -21.79
N SER A 5 -18.04 -25.69 -22.56
CA SER A 5 -16.81 -24.91 -22.31
C SER A 5 -17.03 -24.02 -21.10
N SER A 6 -16.73 -24.53 -19.92
CA SER A 6 -16.78 -23.75 -18.68
C SER A 6 -15.46 -23.01 -18.49
N SER A 7 -15.49 -21.72 -18.80
CA SER A 7 -14.41 -20.75 -18.57
C SER A 7 -14.20 -20.57 -17.07
N THR A 8 -13.28 -21.34 -16.49
CA THR A 8 -12.81 -21.08 -15.12
C THR A 8 -11.82 -19.91 -15.15
N SER A 9 -12.35 -18.69 -15.05
CA SER A 9 -11.60 -17.53 -14.59
C SER A 9 -11.00 -17.88 -13.24
N LYS A 10 -9.72 -18.26 -13.22
CA LYS A 10 -8.95 -18.40 -12.00
C LYS A 10 -8.82 -17.01 -11.39
N LYS A 11 -9.70 -16.74 -10.44
CA LYS A 11 -9.61 -15.65 -9.47
C LYS A 11 -8.25 -15.80 -8.78
N THR A 12 -7.25 -15.05 -9.24
CA THR A 12 -5.95 -14.97 -8.60
C THR A 12 -6.15 -14.22 -7.29
N GLU A 13 -6.53 -14.95 -6.25
CA GLU A 13 -6.31 -14.55 -4.88
C GLU A 13 -4.79 -14.42 -4.70
N CYS A 14 -4.29 -13.19 -4.87
CA CYS A 14 -2.94 -12.82 -4.53
C CYS A 14 -2.78 -12.99 -3.01
N ASN A 15 -2.29 -14.17 -2.63
CA ASN A 15 -1.89 -14.50 -1.26
C ASN A 15 -0.60 -13.73 -0.94
N TRP A 16 -0.77 -12.52 -0.42
CA TRP A 16 0.29 -11.58 -0.02
C TRP A 16 1.34 -12.23 0.90
N SER A 17 0.93 -13.18 1.73
CA SER A 17 1.80 -13.89 2.67
C SER A 17 2.89 -14.73 1.99
N ARG A 18 2.76 -15.04 0.69
CA ARG A 18 3.73 -15.85 -0.07
C ARG A 18 4.83 -15.04 -0.77
N CYS A 19 4.79 -13.71 -0.72
CA CYS A 19 5.80 -12.86 -1.36
C CYS A 19 7.06 -12.60 -0.52
N HIS A 20 7.16 -13.18 0.68
CA HIS A 20 8.27 -12.93 1.63
C HIS A 20 9.63 -13.56 1.27
N VAL A 21 9.77 -14.24 0.12
CA VAL A 21 11.05 -14.86 -0.30
C VAL A 21 11.43 -14.45 -1.74
N GLY A 22 11.49 -13.15 -1.99
CA GLY A 22 12.02 -12.59 -3.23
C GLY A 22 12.91 -11.39 -2.95
N SER A 23 14.17 -11.46 -3.39
CA SER A 23 15.16 -10.39 -3.25
C SER A 23 14.67 -9.06 -3.84
N GLY A 24 14.82 -7.96 -3.09
CA GLY A 24 14.76 -6.59 -3.61
C GLY A 24 13.37 -5.99 -3.90
N SER A 25 13.39 -4.76 -4.44
CA SER A 25 12.25 -4.01 -5.01
C SER A 25 11.43 -4.78 -6.06
N SER A 26 11.87 -5.98 -6.46
CA SER A 26 11.25 -6.87 -7.44
C SER A 26 9.78 -7.18 -7.15
N ALA A 27 9.36 -7.28 -5.88
CA ALA A 27 7.96 -7.50 -5.54
C ALA A 27 7.08 -6.31 -5.93
N TYR A 28 7.56 -5.08 -5.72
CA TYR A 28 6.83 -3.85 -6.04
C TYR A 28 6.78 -3.63 -7.55
N VAL A 29 7.87 -3.93 -8.26
CA VAL A 29 7.90 -3.92 -9.73
C VAL A 29 6.91 -4.92 -10.31
N ARG A 30 6.82 -6.14 -9.76
CA ARG A 30 5.84 -7.15 -10.20
C ARG A 30 4.38 -6.72 -9.98
N LEU A 31 4.12 -5.79 -9.07
CA LEU A 31 2.79 -5.21 -8.87
C LEU A 31 2.45 -4.14 -9.93
N GLY A 32 3.42 -3.69 -10.73
CA GLY A 32 3.24 -2.65 -11.74
C GLY A 32 3.84 -1.29 -11.34
N ILE A 33 4.50 -1.20 -10.18
CA ILE A 33 5.10 0.07 -9.73
C ILE A 33 6.37 0.35 -10.56
N PRO A 34 6.53 1.59 -11.09
CA PRO A 34 7.71 1.97 -11.86
C PRO A 34 9.02 1.66 -11.11
N GLN A 35 9.99 1.05 -11.80
CA GLN A 35 11.24 0.59 -11.20
C GLN A 35 12.01 1.66 -10.41
N PRO A 36 12.10 2.94 -10.85
CA PRO A 36 12.75 3.99 -10.06
C PRO A 36 12.09 4.20 -8.70
N LEU A 37 10.76 4.11 -8.65
CA LEU A 37 9.97 4.34 -7.44
C LEU A 37 9.84 3.10 -6.56
N ALA A 38 9.82 1.91 -7.15
CA ALA A 38 9.62 0.64 -6.44
C ALA A 38 10.67 0.40 -5.35
N GLY A 39 11.92 0.86 -5.56
CA GLY A 39 12.97 0.83 -4.55
C GLY A 39 12.69 1.77 -3.39
N VAL A 40 12.45 3.05 -3.70
CA VAL A 40 12.19 4.12 -2.73
C VAL A 40 10.96 3.81 -1.87
N LEU A 41 9.87 3.40 -2.50
CA LEU A 41 8.62 3.08 -1.81
C LEU A 41 8.78 1.87 -0.88
N ARG A 42 9.42 0.79 -1.35
CA ARG A 42 9.71 -0.38 -0.51
C ARG A 42 10.57 -0.01 0.70
N GLN A 43 11.63 0.77 0.48
CA GLN A 43 12.51 1.19 1.57
C GLN A 43 11.75 2.04 2.59
N THR A 44 10.95 2.99 2.12
CA THR A 44 10.19 3.90 2.97
C THR A 44 9.14 3.16 3.79
N VAL A 45 8.33 2.30 3.16
CA VAL A 45 7.36 1.46 3.89
C VAL A 45 8.06 0.56 4.89
N GLY A 46 9.17 -0.09 4.50
CA GLY A 46 9.94 -0.97 5.39
C GLY A 46 10.62 -0.25 6.56
N GLU A 47 10.97 1.03 6.43
CA GLU A 47 11.46 1.85 7.54
C GLU A 47 10.34 2.21 8.52
N VAL A 48 9.17 2.60 8.00
CA VAL A 48 7.99 2.86 8.83
C VAL A 48 7.58 1.59 9.58
N GLU A 49 7.53 0.44 8.92
CA GLU A 49 7.18 -0.83 9.58
C GLU A 49 8.18 -1.23 10.66
N ARG A 50 9.49 -1.00 10.44
CA ARG A 50 10.53 -1.25 11.44
C ARG A 50 10.45 -0.30 12.63
N SER A 51 9.86 0.88 12.49
CA SER A 51 9.63 1.79 13.62
C SER A 51 8.63 1.24 14.65
N PHE A 52 7.87 0.19 14.28
CA PHE A 52 6.88 -0.45 15.15
C PHE A 52 7.40 -1.68 15.90
N VAL A 53 8.70 -1.96 15.87
CA VAL A 53 9.28 -3.10 16.59
C VAL A 53 8.94 -3.01 18.09
N GLY A 54 8.39 -4.10 18.63
CA GLY A 54 7.92 -4.18 20.02
C GLY A 54 6.49 -3.67 20.25
N ARG A 55 5.77 -3.24 19.21
CA ARG A 55 4.37 -2.77 19.26
C ARG A 55 3.47 -3.49 18.25
N GLU A 56 3.90 -4.63 17.71
CA GLU A 56 3.25 -5.30 16.58
C GLU A 56 1.83 -5.78 16.88
N ASN A 57 1.53 -6.05 18.15
CA ASN A 57 0.21 -6.52 18.59
C ASN A 57 -0.79 -5.38 18.81
N GLU A 58 -0.32 -4.14 18.86
CA GLU A 58 -1.19 -2.97 19.07
C GLU A 58 -2.17 -2.81 17.90
N PRO A 59 -3.49 -2.64 18.16
CA PRO A 59 -4.49 -2.48 17.11
C PRO A 59 -4.17 -1.37 16.11
N TRP A 60 -3.67 -0.22 16.59
CA TRP A 60 -3.33 0.91 15.73
C TRP A 60 -2.11 0.63 14.84
N VAL A 61 -1.15 -0.18 15.31
CA VAL A 61 -0.01 -0.64 14.50
C VAL A 61 -0.47 -1.60 13.42
N ARG A 62 -1.35 -2.55 13.75
CA ARG A 62 -1.92 -3.48 12.77
C ARG A 62 -2.71 -2.74 11.70
N LEU A 63 -3.53 -1.77 12.09
CA LEU A 63 -4.24 -0.89 11.16
C LEU A 63 -3.25 -0.11 10.28
N THR A 64 -2.20 0.47 10.86
CA THR A 64 -1.20 1.25 10.10
C THR A 64 -0.48 0.39 9.06
N LYS A 65 -0.04 -0.81 9.44
CA LYS A 65 0.58 -1.75 8.50
C LYS A 65 -0.38 -2.11 7.38
N ALA A 66 -1.60 -2.52 7.71
CA ALA A 66 -2.61 -2.87 6.71
C ALA A 66 -2.92 -1.70 5.75
N ALA A 67 -3.02 -0.49 6.29
CA ALA A 67 -3.22 0.73 5.53
C ALA A 67 -2.06 1.03 4.57
N LEU A 68 -0.81 0.89 5.02
CA LEU A 68 0.38 1.05 4.16
C LEU A 68 0.36 0.07 2.98
N HIS A 69 0.13 -1.21 3.25
CA HIS A 69 0.06 -2.24 2.21
C HIS A 69 -1.11 -2.01 1.25
N TYR A 70 -2.26 -1.56 1.76
CA TYR A 70 -3.41 -1.18 0.93
C TYR A 70 -3.08 -0.02 0.00
N CYS A 71 -2.45 1.05 0.51
CA CYS A 71 -2.02 2.17 -0.31
C CYS A 71 -1.05 1.74 -1.41
N VAL A 72 -0.07 0.91 -1.09
CA VAL A 72 0.89 0.35 -2.08
C VAL A 72 0.15 -0.44 -3.16
N TRP A 73 -0.79 -1.30 -2.77
CA TRP A 73 -1.56 -2.10 -3.72
C TRP A 73 -2.44 -1.23 -4.62
N LYS A 74 -3.17 -0.27 -4.05
CA LYS A 74 -4.00 0.69 -4.79
C LYS A 74 -3.19 1.50 -5.78
N PHE A 75 -2.04 1.99 -5.33
CA PHE A 75 -1.10 2.73 -6.17
C PHE A 75 -0.56 1.86 -7.31
N ALA A 76 -0.21 0.61 -7.04
CA ALA A 76 0.23 -0.31 -8.09
C ALA A 76 -0.85 -0.55 -9.16
N GLY A 77 -2.12 -0.62 -8.74
CA GLY A 77 -3.27 -0.71 -9.63
C GLY A 77 -3.42 0.48 -10.59
N TYR A 78 -2.89 1.66 -10.25
CA TYR A 78 -2.93 2.84 -11.11
C TYR A 78 -2.14 2.64 -12.42
N PHE A 79 -1.02 1.90 -12.38
CA PHE A 79 -0.14 1.69 -13.53
C PHE A 79 -0.50 0.47 -14.38
N VAL A 80 -1.64 -0.17 -14.12
CA VAL A 80 -2.12 -1.29 -14.94
C VAL A 80 -2.80 -0.80 -16.24
N GLY A 81 -2.93 0.52 -16.45
CA GLY A 81 -3.39 1.16 -17.70
C GLY A 81 -2.26 1.82 -18.51
N PRO A 82 -2.56 2.36 -19.71
CA PRO A 82 -1.59 3.19 -20.44
C PRO A 82 -1.27 4.41 -19.58
N ALA A 83 -0.04 4.46 -19.04
CA ALA A 83 0.42 5.58 -18.24
C ALA A 83 0.30 6.86 -19.06
N ALA A 84 -0.29 7.90 -18.49
CA ALA A 84 -0.26 9.23 -19.09
C ALA A 84 1.20 9.71 -19.12
N ASP A 85 1.72 9.98 -20.31
CA ASP A 85 3.09 10.51 -20.46
C ASP A 85 3.24 11.80 -19.65
N GLY A 86 4.25 11.83 -18.77
CA GLY A 86 4.67 13.03 -18.03
C GLY A 86 4.23 13.13 -16.57
N GLU A 87 3.44 12.18 -16.03
CA GLU A 87 3.10 12.23 -14.61
C GLU A 87 4.25 11.71 -13.71
N ARG A 88 4.56 12.48 -12.65
CA ARG A 88 5.54 12.11 -11.61
C ARG A 88 4.98 11.00 -10.70
N PRO A 89 5.45 9.74 -10.79
CA PRO A 89 4.86 8.62 -10.06
C PRO A 89 4.93 8.77 -8.54
N ASP A 90 5.95 9.44 -8.04
CA ASP A 90 6.18 9.76 -6.64
C ASP A 90 5.15 10.75 -6.09
N ILE A 91 4.79 11.78 -6.86
CA ILE A 91 3.73 12.74 -6.50
C ILE A 91 2.38 12.06 -6.45
N ILE A 92 2.07 11.21 -7.44
CA ILE A 92 0.85 10.40 -7.44
C ILE A 92 0.81 9.48 -6.23
N CYS A 93 1.93 8.82 -5.90
CA CYS A 93 2.05 7.97 -4.72
C CYS A 93 1.69 8.75 -3.43
N SER A 94 2.27 9.94 -3.27
CA SER A 94 2.00 10.82 -2.13
C SER A 94 0.51 11.21 -2.04
N ALA A 95 -0.10 11.52 -3.18
CA ALA A 95 -1.52 11.85 -3.26
C ALA A 95 -2.41 10.65 -2.85
N PHE A 96 -2.10 9.44 -3.29
CA PHE A 96 -2.83 8.22 -2.88
C PHE A 96 -2.77 8.01 -1.36
N PHE A 97 -1.59 8.15 -0.77
CA PHE A 97 -1.41 7.97 0.69
C PHE A 97 -2.18 9.04 1.47
N SER A 98 -2.15 10.30 1.00
CA SER A 98 -2.86 11.41 1.64
C SER A 98 -4.38 11.26 1.52
N ALA A 99 -4.89 10.91 0.34
CA ALA A 99 -6.32 10.70 0.11
C ALA A 99 -6.87 9.55 0.98
N TYR A 100 -6.14 8.43 1.04
CA TYR A 100 -6.55 7.31 1.90
C TYR A 100 -6.44 7.66 3.40
N ALA A 101 -5.44 8.45 3.80
CA ALA A 101 -5.34 8.93 5.17
C ALA A 101 -6.57 9.76 5.59
N ASP A 102 -7.11 10.57 4.67
CA ASP A 102 -8.35 11.33 4.88
C ASP A 102 -9.60 10.45 4.91
N GLU A 103 -9.68 9.44 4.03
CA GLU A 103 -10.77 8.45 4.05
C GLU A 103 -10.81 7.68 5.38
N LEU A 104 -9.63 7.26 5.87
CA LEU A 104 -9.49 6.51 7.12
C LEU A 104 -9.98 7.31 8.34
N ARG A 105 -9.91 8.65 8.29
CA ARG A 105 -10.46 9.53 9.35
C ARG A 105 -11.97 9.69 9.30
N LYS A 106 -12.57 9.53 8.11
CA LYS A 106 -14.01 9.75 7.88
C LYS A 106 -14.82 8.46 7.99
N GLY A 107 -14.17 7.30 7.80
CA GLY A 107 -14.82 6.00 7.83
C GLY A 107 -14.86 5.33 9.19
N ASP A 108 -15.41 4.11 9.20
CA ASP A 108 -15.56 3.28 10.40
C ASP A 108 -14.32 2.43 10.73
N ALA A 109 -13.14 2.82 10.21
CA ALA A 109 -11.90 2.05 10.35
C ALA A 109 -11.52 1.80 11.82
N ALA A 110 -11.76 2.79 12.70
CA ALA A 110 -11.59 2.64 14.15
C ALA A 110 -12.40 1.47 14.71
N VAL A 111 -13.69 1.40 14.36
CA VAL A 111 -14.60 0.36 14.84
C VAL A 111 -14.22 -0.99 14.25
N GLN A 112 -13.98 -1.05 12.94
CA GLN A 112 -13.64 -2.29 12.24
C GLN A 112 -12.34 -2.94 12.74
N TRP A 113 -11.37 -2.13 13.17
CA TRP A 113 -10.05 -2.60 13.60
C TRP A 113 -9.88 -2.62 15.13
N GLY A 114 -10.92 -2.26 15.89
CA GLY A 114 -10.83 -2.13 17.35
C GLY A 114 -9.78 -1.09 17.80
N VAL A 115 -9.61 -0.03 17.02
CA VAL A 115 -8.70 1.08 17.29
C VAL A 115 -9.48 2.22 17.94
N HIS A 116 -8.97 2.77 19.03
CA HIS A 116 -9.57 3.96 19.64
C HIS A 116 -9.58 5.14 18.66
N ALA A 117 -10.70 5.87 18.58
CA ALA A 117 -10.87 6.97 17.62
C ALA A 117 -9.75 8.03 17.67
N HIS A 118 -9.19 8.30 18.86
CA HIS A 118 -8.07 9.25 19.03
C HIS A 118 -6.76 8.80 18.39
N MET A 119 -6.62 7.52 18.02
CA MET A 119 -5.46 6.96 17.33
C MET A 119 -5.57 7.06 15.80
N LEU A 120 -6.76 7.31 15.24
CA LEU A 120 -6.91 7.49 13.78
C LEU A 120 -6.07 8.65 13.25
N PRO A 121 -6.01 9.84 13.89
CA PRO A 121 -5.12 10.90 13.45
C PRO A 121 -3.63 10.48 13.42
N VAL A 122 -3.21 9.62 14.35
CA VAL A 122 -1.83 9.09 14.39
C VAL A 122 -1.58 8.20 13.18
N VAL A 123 -2.49 7.25 12.91
CA VAL A 123 -2.41 6.34 11.75
C VAL A 123 -2.39 7.15 10.45
N SER A 124 -3.32 8.09 10.28
CA SER A 124 -3.40 8.96 9.10
C SER A 124 -2.16 9.83 8.93
N GLY A 125 -1.61 10.36 10.03
CA GLY A 125 -0.36 11.12 10.02
C GLY A 125 0.82 10.29 9.53
N ILE A 126 0.93 9.03 9.96
CA ILE A 126 1.97 8.11 9.50
C ILE A 126 1.82 7.83 8.00
N LEU A 127 0.60 7.57 7.52
CA LEU A 127 0.34 7.33 6.09
C LEU A 127 0.74 8.55 5.24
N THR A 128 0.28 9.73 5.63
CA THR A 128 0.60 10.98 4.93
C THR A 128 2.11 11.23 4.89
N THR A 129 2.79 11.04 6.03
CA THR A 129 4.25 11.19 6.14
C THR A 129 4.99 10.18 5.28
N CYS A 130 4.52 8.93 5.21
CA CYS A 130 5.11 7.90 4.36
C CYS A 130 5.05 8.31 2.89
N GLY A 131 3.91 8.83 2.41
CA GLY A 131 3.77 9.36 1.05
C GLY A 131 4.69 10.55 0.78
N GLN A 132 4.89 11.44 1.75
CA GLN A 132 5.82 12.58 1.61
C GLN A 132 7.28 12.15 1.55
N LEU A 133 7.69 11.17 2.37
CA LEU A 133 9.05 10.63 2.36
C LEU A 133 9.40 9.98 1.02
N VAL A 134 8.41 9.41 0.31
CA VAL A 134 8.62 8.86 -1.03
C VAL A 134 9.00 9.95 -2.03
N VAL A 135 8.34 11.11 -1.99
CA VAL A 135 8.66 12.26 -2.86
C VAL A 135 10.06 12.78 -2.55
N GLN A 136 10.34 13.05 -1.27
CA GLN A 136 11.62 13.60 -0.81
C GLN A 136 12.84 12.74 -1.16
N ARG A 137 12.65 11.44 -1.36
CA ARG A 137 13.70 10.47 -1.70
C ARG A 137 13.76 10.13 -3.18
N SER A 138 12.82 10.65 -3.96
CA SER A 138 12.75 10.49 -5.41
C SER A 138 13.30 11.71 -6.15
N ASP A 139 13.45 12.86 -5.46
CA ASP A 139 14.24 14.04 -5.88
C ASP A 139 15.74 13.83 -5.62
#